data_AF-A0A8J5CX97-F1
#
_entry.id   AF-A0A8J5CX97-F1
#
_cell.length_a   1.000
_cell.length_b   1.000
_cell.length_c   1.000
_cell.angle_alpha   90.00
_cell.angle_beta   90.00
_cell.angle_gamma   90.00
#
_symmetry.space_group_name_H-M   'P 1'
#
loop_
_entity.id
_entity.type
_entity.pdbx_description
1 polymer ?
#
loop_
_entity_poly.entity_id
_entity_poly.type
_entity_poly.pdbx_seq_one_letter_code
_entity_poly.pdbx_strand_id
1 'polypeptide(L)'
;MGITSPEKMAEEENRNSINLTRSLTKKIIAQDAKGETAQNAILELKKTMSRNRQSAQVESLERLKNVMLDETVRKIHIAQETGASNWLTCLPIRAKGFSLNKQEFVDAVALRYGWPVEGIPKTCVCGDPNNVDHTMTCKKGGFVCIRHDEVRDLTASMLREVCRDVSTEPTLLPLNGEHMQYRTANTANEARVDVSARGFWTRGQRAFIDIRIFEPMAACHRRISLEAAHQKMSRVKSEVMEIGFEMSTMAASHPWSSLRPAGWAPRPSASIQD
;
A
#
# COMPACT_ATOMS: atom_id res chain seq x y z
N MET A 1 -19.20 -8.48 1.13
CA MET A 1 -17.79 -8.68 1.51
C MET A 1 -16.95 -9.45 0.49
N GLY A 2 -17.40 -9.65 -0.76
CA GLY A 2 -16.62 -10.45 -1.73
C GLY A 2 -16.48 -11.93 -1.37
N ILE A 3 -17.20 -12.40 -0.34
CA ILE A 3 -17.30 -13.81 0.01
C ILE A 3 -18.25 -14.43 -1.00
N THR A 4 -17.72 -15.30 -1.85
CA THR A 4 -18.52 -16.05 -2.83
C THR A 4 -19.47 -16.99 -2.09
N SER A 5 -20.69 -17.15 -2.60
CA SER A 5 -21.62 -18.13 -2.06
C SER A 5 -21.03 -19.55 -2.26
N PRO A 6 -20.89 -20.35 -1.19
CA PRO A 6 -20.42 -21.73 -1.30
C PRO A 6 -21.29 -22.57 -2.23
N GLU A 7 -22.61 -22.30 -2.26
CA GLU A 7 -23.56 -23.00 -3.14
C GLU A 7 -23.23 -22.78 -4.62
N LYS A 8 -22.91 -21.53 -5.00
CA LYS A 8 -22.56 -21.19 -6.39
C LYS A 8 -21.24 -21.81 -6.83
N MET A 9 -20.33 -22.09 -5.89
CA MET A 9 -19.04 -22.70 -6.17
C MET A 9 -19.07 -24.24 -6.09
N ALA A 10 -20.11 -24.81 -5.48
CA ALA A 10 -20.12 -26.22 -5.05
C ALA A 10 -19.87 -27.19 -6.20
N GLU A 11 -20.52 -27.02 -7.35
CA GLU A 11 -20.36 -27.92 -8.49
C GLU A 11 -18.95 -27.88 -9.08
N GLU A 12 -18.41 -26.68 -9.25
CA GLU A 12 -17.06 -26.49 -9.79
C GLU A 12 -16.01 -27.01 -8.82
N GLU A 13 -16.16 -26.74 -7.52
CA GLU A 13 -15.29 -27.24 -6.46
C GLU A 13 -15.34 -28.77 -6.32
N ASN A 14 -16.52 -29.37 -6.48
CA ASN A 14 -16.67 -30.82 -6.51
C ASN A 14 -15.94 -31.42 -7.73
N ARG A 15 -16.14 -30.86 -8.92
CA ARG A 15 -15.44 -31.30 -10.14
C ARG A 15 -13.93 -31.19 -10.00
N ASN A 16 -13.47 -30.09 -9.42
CA ASN A 16 -12.09 -29.81 -9.08
C ASN A 16 -11.51 -30.85 -8.11
N SER A 17 -12.24 -31.18 -7.05
CA SER A 17 -11.88 -32.25 -6.10
C SER A 17 -11.75 -33.60 -6.79
N ILE A 18 -12.75 -34.00 -7.60
CA ILE A 18 -12.75 -35.26 -8.35
C ILE A 18 -11.55 -35.33 -9.31
N ASN A 19 -11.26 -34.24 -10.03
CA ASN A 19 -10.13 -34.20 -10.95
C ASN A 19 -8.79 -34.36 -10.21
N LEU A 20 -8.64 -33.73 -9.04
CA LEU A 20 -7.42 -33.79 -8.23
C LEU A 20 -7.20 -35.18 -7.63
N THR A 21 -8.26 -35.85 -7.19
CA THR A 21 -8.18 -37.16 -6.54
C THR A 21 -8.21 -38.33 -7.54
N ARG A 22 -8.61 -38.12 -8.81
CA ARG A 22 -8.77 -39.17 -9.83
C ARG A 22 -7.61 -40.16 -9.91
N SER A 23 -6.37 -39.68 -9.94
CA SER A 23 -5.19 -40.55 -10.04
C SER A 23 -5.03 -41.43 -8.80
N LEU A 24 -5.24 -40.84 -7.61
CA LEU A 24 -5.20 -41.55 -6.34
C LEU A 24 -6.35 -42.57 -6.25
N THR A 25 -7.56 -42.19 -6.61
CA THR A 25 -8.72 -43.10 -6.63
C THR A 25 -8.48 -44.32 -7.52
N LYS A 26 -7.92 -44.14 -8.73
CA LYS A 26 -7.57 -45.25 -9.62
C LYS A 26 -6.56 -46.21 -9.01
N LYS A 27 -5.55 -45.68 -8.31
CA LYS A 27 -4.52 -46.48 -7.63
C LYS A 27 -5.06 -47.26 -6.45
N ILE A 28 -5.94 -46.64 -5.65
CA ILE A 28 -6.63 -47.30 -4.53
C ILE A 28 -7.47 -48.47 -5.05
N ILE A 29 -8.25 -48.27 -6.12
CA ILE A 29 -9.07 -49.32 -6.74
C ILE A 29 -8.20 -50.47 -7.26
N ALA A 30 -7.04 -50.15 -7.85
CA ALA A 30 -6.10 -51.15 -8.37
C ALA A 30 -5.26 -51.84 -7.27
N GLN A 31 -5.43 -51.49 -5.99
CA GLN A 31 -4.62 -51.96 -4.86
C GLN A 31 -3.10 -51.83 -5.12
N ASP A 32 -2.68 -50.73 -5.74
CA ASP A 32 -1.27 -50.47 -6.07
C ASP A 32 -0.41 -50.35 -4.79
N ALA A 33 0.38 -51.38 -4.51
CA ALA A 33 1.24 -51.48 -3.33
C ALA A 33 2.33 -50.39 -3.24
N LYS A 34 2.68 -49.76 -4.37
CA LYS A 34 3.71 -48.71 -4.40
C LYS A 34 3.14 -47.33 -4.08
N GLY A 35 1.86 -47.08 -4.39
CA GLY A 35 1.17 -45.84 -4.02
C GLY A 35 1.76 -44.54 -4.60
N GLU A 36 2.73 -44.62 -5.52
CA GLU A 36 3.47 -43.45 -6.01
C GLU A 36 2.56 -42.48 -6.74
N THR A 37 2.45 -41.25 -6.26
CA THR A 37 1.65 -40.21 -6.93
C THR A 37 2.55 -39.26 -7.71
N ALA A 38 2.13 -38.88 -8.91
CA ALA A 38 2.83 -37.89 -9.72
C ALA A 38 2.64 -36.48 -9.10
N GLN A 39 3.41 -36.19 -8.04
CA GLN A 39 3.30 -34.94 -7.27
C GLN A 39 3.41 -33.69 -8.14
N ASN A 40 4.29 -33.72 -9.15
CA ASN A 40 4.43 -32.62 -10.12
C ASN A 40 3.15 -32.40 -10.93
N ALA A 41 2.49 -33.47 -11.39
CA ALA A 41 1.23 -33.36 -12.13
C ALA A 41 0.10 -32.83 -11.24
N ILE A 42 0.06 -33.24 -9.96
CA ILE A 42 -0.89 -32.72 -8.97
C ILE A 42 -0.64 -31.22 -8.72
N LEU A 43 0.62 -30.82 -8.62
CA LEU A 43 1.00 -29.42 -8.42
C LEU A 43 0.59 -28.55 -9.62
N GLU A 44 0.84 -28.99 -10.85
CA GLU A 44 0.42 -28.29 -12.07
C GLU A 44 -1.10 -28.21 -12.20
N LEU A 45 -1.82 -29.28 -11.82
CA LEU A 45 -3.28 -29.26 -11.77
C LEU A 45 -3.78 -28.21 -10.76
N LYS A 46 -3.23 -28.18 -9.54
CA LYS A 46 -3.57 -27.19 -8.51
C LYS A 46 -3.32 -25.76 -8.99
N LYS A 47 -2.19 -25.50 -9.66
CA LYS A 47 -1.88 -24.20 -10.26
C LYS A 47 -2.92 -23.82 -11.31
N THR A 48 -3.30 -24.76 -12.16
CA THR A 48 -4.32 -24.55 -13.22
C THR A 48 -5.68 -24.22 -12.62
N MET A 49 -6.12 -24.97 -11.61
CA MET A 49 -7.37 -24.71 -10.90
C MET A 49 -7.36 -23.33 -10.21
N SER A 50 -6.24 -22.96 -9.57
CA SER A 50 -6.07 -21.64 -8.96
C SER A 50 -6.16 -20.51 -10.00
N ARG A 51 -5.52 -20.67 -11.17
CA ARG A 51 -5.59 -19.71 -12.27
C ARG A 51 -7.02 -19.56 -12.79
N ASN A 52 -7.73 -20.68 -13.00
CA ASN A 52 -9.12 -20.67 -13.46
C ASN A 52 -10.04 -19.92 -12.49
N ARG A 53 -9.91 -20.19 -11.17
CA ARG A 53 -10.66 -19.46 -10.14
C ARG A 53 -10.37 -17.97 -10.18
N GLN A 54 -9.09 -17.59 -10.29
CA GLN A 54 -8.69 -16.19 -10.35
C GLN A 54 -9.26 -15.50 -11.60
N SER A 55 -9.18 -16.14 -12.77
CA SER A 55 -9.75 -15.61 -14.01
C SER A 55 -11.26 -15.41 -13.91
N ALA A 56 -12.00 -16.39 -13.37
CA ALA A 56 -13.45 -16.29 -13.18
C ALA A 56 -13.83 -15.15 -12.21
N GLN A 57 -13.06 -14.94 -11.15
CA GLN A 57 -13.26 -13.84 -10.21
C GLN A 57 -12.99 -12.48 -10.86
N VAL A 58 -11.93 -12.36 -11.67
CA VAL A 58 -11.61 -11.14 -12.42
C VAL A 58 -12.73 -10.81 -13.41
N GLU A 59 -13.20 -11.80 -14.18
CA GLU A 59 -14.30 -11.60 -15.12
C GLU A 59 -15.61 -11.21 -14.42
N SER A 60 -15.93 -11.85 -13.28
CA SER A 60 -17.08 -11.46 -12.47
C SER A 60 -16.95 -10.04 -11.94
N LEU A 61 -15.76 -9.60 -11.54
CA LEU A 61 -15.52 -8.25 -11.05
C LEU A 61 -15.70 -7.22 -12.17
N GLU A 62 -15.16 -7.48 -13.37
CA GLU A 62 -15.32 -6.58 -14.51
C GLU A 62 -16.79 -6.43 -14.92
N ARG A 63 -17.55 -7.53 -14.90
CA ARG A 63 -19.01 -7.47 -15.10
C ARG A 63 -19.71 -6.59 -14.07
N LEU A 64 -19.31 -6.67 -12.79
CA LEU A 64 -19.86 -5.84 -11.72
C LEU A 64 -19.48 -4.36 -11.87
N LYS A 65 -18.25 -4.06 -12.26
CA LYS A 65 -17.80 -2.67 -12.47
C LYS A 65 -18.65 -1.96 -13.52
N ASN A 66 -19.07 -2.66 -14.56
CA ASN A 66 -19.89 -2.10 -15.64
C ASN A 66 -21.33 -1.72 -15.22
N VAL A 67 -21.83 -2.23 -14.09
CA VAL A 67 -23.20 -1.95 -13.60
C VAL A 67 -23.21 -1.11 -12.32
N MET A 68 -22.04 -0.86 -11.73
CA MET A 68 -21.91 -0.11 -10.48
C MET A 68 -21.69 1.38 -10.73
N LEU A 69 -22.05 2.19 -9.72
CA LEU A 69 -21.73 3.62 -9.71
C LEU A 69 -20.20 3.83 -9.68
N ASP A 70 -19.73 4.88 -10.35
CA ASP A 70 -18.30 5.24 -10.41
C ASP A 70 -17.64 5.33 -9.03
N GLU A 71 -18.36 5.85 -8.02
CA GLU A 71 -17.86 5.94 -6.66
C GLU A 71 -17.56 4.55 -6.06
N THR A 72 -18.45 3.59 -6.31
CA THR A 72 -18.28 2.20 -5.84
C THR A 72 -17.16 1.51 -6.59
N VAL A 73 -17.04 1.74 -7.90
CA VAL A 73 -15.93 1.24 -8.72
C VAL A 73 -14.59 1.78 -8.21
N ARG A 74 -14.53 3.06 -7.83
CA ARG A 74 -13.34 3.65 -7.22
C ARG A 74 -12.97 2.99 -5.89
N LYS A 75 -13.94 2.70 -5.01
CA LYS A 75 -13.70 1.95 -3.76
C LYS A 75 -13.15 0.56 -4.02
N ILE A 76 -13.66 -0.12 -5.06
CA ILE A 76 -13.10 -1.42 -5.51
C ILE A 76 -11.64 -1.25 -5.91
N HIS A 77 -11.29 -0.24 -6.71
CA HIS A 77 -9.90 0.00 -7.09
C HIS A 77 -8.98 0.26 -5.88
N ILE A 78 -9.44 1.05 -4.91
CA ILE A 78 -8.69 1.28 -3.65
C ILE A 78 -8.49 -0.03 -2.90
N ALA A 79 -9.53 -0.85 -2.77
CA ALA A 79 -9.47 -2.15 -2.11
C ALA A 79 -8.58 -3.18 -2.82
N GLN A 80 -8.32 -2.98 -4.13
CA GLN A 80 -7.41 -3.79 -4.94
C GLN A 80 -5.95 -3.31 -4.88
N GLU A 81 -5.65 -2.18 -4.23
CA GLU A 81 -4.26 -1.74 -4.08
C GLU A 81 -3.45 -2.77 -3.29
N THR A 82 -2.15 -2.82 -3.62
CA THR A 82 -1.24 -3.78 -3.00
C THR A 82 -1.22 -3.57 -1.49
N GLY A 83 -1.47 -4.63 -0.73
CA GLY A 83 -1.48 -4.58 0.73
C GLY A 83 -2.75 -4.00 1.37
N ALA A 84 -3.69 -3.42 0.60
CA ALA A 84 -4.92 -2.82 1.13
C ALA A 84 -5.83 -3.82 1.87
N SER A 85 -5.65 -5.12 1.61
CA SER A 85 -6.44 -6.20 2.21
C SER A 85 -5.67 -7.02 3.24
N ASN A 86 -4.40 -6.70 3.52
CA ASN A 86 -3.55 -7.52 4.38
C ASN A 86 -4.07 -7.59 5.82
N TRP A 87 -4.70 -6.54 6.32
CA TRP A 87 -5.26 -6.53 7.67
C TRP A 87 -6.43 -7.52 7.86
N LEU A 88 -7.08 -7.97 6.78
CA LEU A 88 -8.13 -9.00 6.82
C LEU A 88 -7.59 -10.42 6.89
N THR A 89 -6.36 -10.62 6.40
CA THR A 89 -5.72 -11.96 6.31
C THR A 89 -4.56 -12.12 7.29
N CYS A 90 -4.11 -11.03 7.92
CA CYS A 90 -3.04 -11.05 8.91
C CYS A 90 -3.47 -11.84 10.15
N LEU A 91 -2.54 -12.62 10.71
CA LEU A 91 -2.76 -13.29 11.98
C LEU A 91 -2.86 -12.23 13.10
N PRO A 92 -3.89 -12.26 13.96
CA PRO A 92 -4.11 -11.25 15.01
C PRO A 92 -3.17 -11.47 16.20
N ILE A 93 -1.87 -11.25 15.99
CA ILE A 93 -0.82 -11.42 17.00
C ILE A 93 -0.77 -10.17 17.89
N ARG A 94 -1.34 -10.25 19.09
CA ARG A 94 -1.40 -9.14 20.06
C ARG A 94 -0.02 -8.57 20.38
N ALA A 95 0.99 -9.41 20.57
CA ALA A 95 2.37 -8.98 20.87
C ALA A 95 3.03 -8.15 19.75
N LYS A 96 2.46 -8.15 18.55
CA LYS A 96 2.92 -7.37 17.39
C LYS A 96 1.99 -6.20 17.04
N GLY A 97 0.95 -5.95 17.85
CA GLY A 97 -0.03 -4.91 17.58
C GLY A 97 -0.96 -5.22 16.40
N PHE A 98 -1.08 -6.49 15.97
CA PHE A 98 -1.91 -6.87 14.82
C PHE A 98 -3.36 -7.20 15.20
N SER A 99 -3.69 -7.17 16.49
CA SER A 99 -5.05 -7.42 16.97
C SER A 99 -5.88 -6.14 16.95
N LEU A 100 -6.92 -6.11 16.12
CA LEU A 100 -7.93 -5.06 16.14
C LEU A 100 -9.00 -5.37 17.20
N ASN A 101 -9.46 -4.35 17.92
CA ASN A 101 -10.62 -4.47 18.79
C ASN A 101 -11.93 -4.50 17.97
N LYS A 102 -13.05 -4.77 18.65
CA LYS A 102 -14.37 -4.88 17.98
C LYS A 102 -14.72 -3.62 17.18
N GLN A 103 -14.52 -2.44 17.75
CA GLN A 103 -14.87 -1.18 17.12
C GLN A 103 -13.93 -0.88 15.96
N GLU A 104 -12.61 -1.03 16.15
CA GLU A 104 -11.61 -0.83 15.10
C GLU A 104 -11.88 -1.70 13.87
N PHE A 105 -12.24 -2.97 14.08
CA PHE A 105 -12.59 -3.88 12.99
C PHE A 105 -13.85 -3.42 12.26
N VAL A 106 -14.91 -3.08 12.99
CA VAL A 106 -16.18 -2.61 12.40
C VAL A 106 -15.97 -1.32 11.62
N ASP A 107 -15.25 -0.35 12.19
CA ASP A 107 -14.94 0.92 11.55
C ASP A 107 -14.07 0.73 10.31
N ALA A 108 -13.04 -0.12 10.38
CA ALA A 108 -12.20 -0.43 9.23
C ALA A 108 -12.99 -1.09 8.08
N VAL A 109 -13.92 -1.99 8.39
CA VAL A 109 -14.84 -2.58 7.40
C VAL A 109 -15.76 -1.50 6.82
N ALA A 110 -16.33 -0.65 7.67
CA ALA A 110 -17.22 0.42 7.24
C ALA A 110 -16.50 1.41 6.31
N LEU A 111 -15.29 1.86 6.68
CA LEU A 111 -14.44 2.71 5.85
C LEU A 111 -14.12 2.05 4.50
N ARG A 112 -13.76 0.76 4.50
CA ARG A 112 -13.42 0.01 3.29
C ARG A 112 -14.59 -0.03 2.29
N TYR A 113 -15.81 -0.24 2.77
CA TYR A 113 -17.00 -0.31 1.91
C TYR A 113 -17.71 1.05 1.75
N GLY A 114 -17.23 2.09 2.43
CA GLY A 114 -17.88 3.39 2.50
C GLY A 114 -19.25 3.34 3.15
N TRP A 115 -19.45 2.47 4.14
CA TRP A 115 -20.62 2.46 4.99
C TRP A 115 -20.55 3.59 6.03
N PRO A 116 -21.69 4.04 6.57
CA PRO A 116 -21.69 4.98 7.68
C PRO A 116 -20.92 4.42 8.87
N VAL A 117 -20.00 5.23 9.40
CA VAL A 117 -19.29 4.94 10.64
C VAL A 117 -20.07 5.58 11.79
N GLU A 118 -20.38 4.79 12.81
CA GLU A 118 -21.11 5.26 13.98
C GLU A 118 -20.22 6.11 14.89
N GLY A 119 -20.82 7.01 15.68
CA GLY A 119 -20.08 7.80 16.68
C GLY A 119 -19.26 8.98 16.11
N ILE A 120 -19.27 9.22 14.80
CA ILE A 120 -18.66 10.44 14.24
C ILE A 120 -19.47 11.67 14.69
N PRO A 121 -18.83 12.69 15.32
CA PRO A 121 -19.50 13.94 15.65
C PRO A 121 -20.07 14.60 14.40
N LYS A 122 -21.29 15.17 14.46
CA LYS A 122 -21.95 15.79 13.28
C LYS A 122 -21.24 17.05 12.77
N THR A 123 -20.47 17.71 13.62
CA THR A 123 -19.74 18.95 13.32
C THR A 123 -18.28 18.75 13.67
N CYS A 124 -17.39 19.13 12.76
CA CYS A 124 -15.95 19.04 12.96
C CYS A 124 -15.45 20.25 13.76
N VAL A 125 -14.27 20.12 14.37
CA VAL A 125 -13.60 21.22 15.09
C VAL A 125 -13.33 22.43 14.17
N CYS A 126 -13.30 22.24 12.85
CA CYS A 126 -13.20 23.37 11.91
C CYS A 126 -14.50 24.16 11.74
N GLY A 127 -15.64 23.66 12.22
CA GLY A 127 -16.98 24.26 12.07
C GLY A 127 -17.84 23.64 10.97
N ASP A 128 -17.26 22.84 10.06
CA ASP A 128 -18.00 22.26 8.93
C ASP A 128 -18.79 21.00 9.32
N PRO A 129 -19.83 20.63 8.53
CA PRO A 129 -20.49 19.35 8.64
C PRO A 129 -19.48 18.21 8.48
N ASN A 130 -19.52 17.27 9.41
CA ASN A 130 -18.54 16.21 9.46
C ASN A 130 -19.10 14.91 8.89
N ASN A 131 -18.36 14.35 7.96
CA ASN A 131 -18.56 13.04 7.38
C ASN A 131 -17.20 12.34 7.29
N VAL A 132 -17.18 11.08 6.86
CA VAL A 132 -15.93 10.30 6.74
C VAL A 132 -14.89 11.02 5.87
N ASP A 133 -15.28 11.50 4.69
CA ASP A 133 -14.38 12.21 3.76
C ASP A 133 -13.78 13.47 4.41
N HIS A 134 -14.59 14.25 5.13
CA HIS A 134 -14.15 15.44 5.84
C HIS A 134 -13.23 15.08 7.01
N THR A 135 -13.60 14.08 7.81
CA THR A 135 -12.77 13.57 8.91
C THR A 135 -11.38 13.18 8.41
N MET A 136 -11.31 12.54 7.24
CA MET A 136 -10.06 12.06 6.64
C MET A 136 -9.26 13.13 5.88
N THR A 137 -9.79 14.34 5.71
CA THR A 137 -9.11 15.41 4.95
C THR A 137 -8.89 16.68 5.75
N CYS A 138 -9.67 16.90 6.80
CA CYS A 138 -9.63 18.12 7.61
C CYS A 138 -8.31 18.23 8.38
N LYS A 139 -7.60 19.34 8.16
CA LYS A 139 -6.33 19.65 8.86
C LYS A 139 -6.53 20.08 10.32
N LYS A 140 -7.71 20.58 10.67
CA LYS A 140 -8.05 20.98 12.05
C LYS A 140 -8.64 19.84 12.88
N GLY A 141 -9.11 18.77 12.24
CA GLY A 141 -9.76 17.62 12.90
C GLY A 141 -8.80 16.60 13.52
N GLY A 142 -7.48 16.80 13.40
CA GLY A 142 -6.46 15.95 14.04
C GLY A 142 -6.16 14.62 13.33
N PHE A 143 -7.16 13.96 12.72
CA PHE A 143 -6.99 12.64 12.10
C PHE A 143 -5.91 12.57 11.01
N VAL A 144 -5.71 13.65 10.26
CA VAL A 144 -4.64 13.70 9.25
C VAL A 144 -3.27 13.67 9.91
N CYS A 145 -3.08 14.40 11.02
CA CYS A 145 -1.83 14.40 11.78
C CYS A 145 -1.60 13.07 12.49
N ILE A 146 -2.63 12.51 13.15
CA ILE A 146 -2.52 11.23 13.84
C ILE A 146 -2.09 10.12 12.88
N ARG A 147 -2.77 9.95 11.74
CA ARG A 147 -2.37 8.93 10.75
C ARG A 147 -0.96 9.15 10.24
N HIS A 148 -0.57 10.41 10.02
CA HIS A 148 0.75 10.77 9.54
C HIS A 148 1.82 10.36 10.53
N ASP A 149 1.63 10.72 11.79
CA ASP A 149 2.54 10.42 12.89
C ASP A 149 2.67 8.92 13.12
N GLU A 150 1.56 8.17 13.06
CA GLU A 150 1.58 6.70 13.13
C GLU A 150 2.43 6.07 12.01
N VAL A 151 2.27 6.53 10.76
CA VAL A 151 3.08 6.02 9.64
C VAL A 151 4.54 6.44 9.79
N ARG A 152 4.82 7.67 10.22
CA ARG A 152 6.17 8.17 10.52
C ARG A 152 6.86 7.32 11.56
N ASP A 153 6.21 7.10 12.68
CA ASP A 153 6.81 6.45 13.83
C ASP A 153 6.99 4.95 13.56
N LEU A 154 6.05 4.32 12.83
CA LEU A 154 6.21 2.97 12.31
C LEU A 154 7.40 2.86 11.36
N THR A 155 7.51 3.75 10.37
CA THR A 155 8.64 3.77 9.42
C THR A 155 9.96 3.95 10.16
N ALA A 156 10.05 4.89 11.09
CA ALA A 156 11.25 5.10 11.90
C ALA A 156 11.59 3.88 12.76
N SER A 157 10.58 3.23 13.36
CA SER A 157 10.79 2.00 14.14
C SER A 157 11.36 0.88 13.28
N MET A 158 10.81 0.66 12.08
CA MET A 158 11.35 -0.35 11.16
C MET A 158 12.78 -0.02 10.71
N LEU A 159 13.07 1.25 10.45
CA LEU A 159 14.41 1.67 10.06
C LEU A 159 15.43 1.50 11.18
N ARG A 160 15.05 1.67 12.45
CA ARG A 160 15.96 1.46 13.59
C ARG A 160 16.46 0.01 13.70
N GLU A 161 15.69 -0.96 13.21
CA GLU A 161 16.10 -2.37 13.20
C GLU A 161 17.21 -2.66 12.18
N VAL A 162 17.32 -1.87 11.11
CA VAL A 162 18.21 -2.14 9.96
C VAL A 162 19.26 -1.06 9.69
N CYS A 163 19.01 0.18 10.09
CA CYS A 163 19.86 1.34 9.88
C CYS A 163 20.42 1.89 11.18
N ARG A 164 21.53 2.64 11.08
CA ARG A 164 22.12 3.36 12.22
C ARG A 164 21.67 4.81 12.19
N ASP A 165 21.64 5.45 13.36
CA ASP A 165 21.45 6.91 13.47
C ASP A 165 20.15 7.36 12.76
N VAL A 166 19.04 6.79 13.24
CA VAL A 166 17.68 7.07 12.77
C VAL A 166 17.03 8.08 13.71
N SER A 167 16.53 9.18 13.15
CA SER A 167 15.90 10.27 13.91
C SER A 167 14.54 10.60 13.32
N THR A 168 13.55 10.82 14.18
CA THR A 168 12.22 11.34 13.84
C THR A 168 12.23 12.86 13.95
N GLU A 169 11.67 13.54 12.96
CA GLU A 169 11.61 15.00 12.86
C GLU A 169 12.95 15.75 13.07
N PRO A 170 14.08 15.32 12.48
CA PRO A 170 15.31 16.09 12.59
C PRO A 170 15.18 17.42 11.84
N THR A 171 15.78 18.47 12.42
CA THR A 171 15.89 19.79 11.78
C THR A 171 16.85 19.72 10.59
N LEU A 172 16.47 20.35 9.48
CA LEU A 172 17.30 20.53 8.30
C LEU A 172 18.29 21.67 8.49
N LEU A 173 19.35 21.69 7.68
CA LEU A 173 20.30 22.80 7.69
C LEU A 173 19.62 24.07 7.17
N PRO A 174 19.86 25.23 7.79
CA PRO A 174 19.34 26.49 7.29
C PRO A 174 19.97 26.84 5.94
N LEU A 175 19.23 27.60 5.14
CA LEU A 175 19.72 28.13 3.87
C LEU A 175 20.55 29.39 4.12
N ASN A 176 21.78 29.41 3.61
CA ASN A 176 22.72 30.53 3.64
C ASN A 176 22.78 31.23 2.27
N GLY A 177 21.61 31.51 1.69
CA GLY A 177 21.48 32.18 0.39
C GLY A 177 21.28 31.23 -0.80
N GLU A 178 21.14 29.93 -0.58
CA GLU A 178 20.71 29.00 -1.63
C GLU A 178 19.26 29.28 -2.05
N HIS A 179 19.02 29.22 -3.35
CA HIS A 179 17.69 29.38 -3.92
C HIS A 179 17.11 28.02 -4.32
N MET A 180 15.92 27.74 -3.82
CA MET A 180 15.11 26.59 -4.19
C MET A 180 14.39 26.85 -5.54
N GLN A 181 14.54 25.93 -6.48
CA GLN A 181 13.88 25.81 -7.79
C GLN A 181 12.35 25.87 -7.68
N TYR A 182 11.77 25.21 -6.69
CA TYR A 182 10.33 25.13 -6.49
C TYR A 182 9.88 26.11 -5.40
N ARG A 183 8.85 26.89 -5.73
CA ARG A 183 8.21 27.82 -4.77
C ARG A 183 7.55 27.11 -3.59
N THR A 184 7.28 25.83 -3.73
CA THR A 184 6.67 24.97 -2.70
C THR A 184 7.70 24.37 -1.75
N ALA A 185 8.99 24.51 -2.03
CA ALA A 185 10.05 24.03 -1.17
C ALA A 185 9.99 24.69 0.21
N ASN A 186 10.21 23.91 1.26
CA ASN A 186 10.23 24.45 2.61
C ASN A 186 11.56 25.16 2.90
N THR A 187 11.53 26.50 2.87
CA THR A 187 12.71 27.36 3.12
C THR A 187 12.78 27.92 4.54
N ALA A 188 11.94 27.43 5.46
CA ALA A 188 11.96 27.90 6.84
C ALA A 188 13.25 27.46 7.56
N ASN A 189 13.77 28.33 8.44
CA ASN A 189 14.98 28.04 9.23
C ASN A 189 14.83 26.85 10.19
N GLU A 190 13.60 26.46 10.51
CA GLU A 190 13.26 25.32 11.35
C GLU A 190 12.60 24.19 10.54
N ALA A 191 12.89 24.13 9.24
CA ALA A 191 12.38 23.06 8.38
C ALA A 191 12.77 21.69 8.96
N ARG A 192 11.80 20.79 9.01
CA ARG A 192 11.94 19.43 9.53
C ARG A 192 11.53 18.44 8.46
N VAL A 193 12.18 17.29 8.49
CA VAL A 193 11.82 16.12 7.70
C VAL A 193 11.28 15.04 8.63
N ASP A 194 10.34 14.21 8.20
CA ASP A 194 9.69 13.25 9.09
C ASP A 194 10.64 12.21 9.68
N VAL A 195 11.51 11.61 8.86
CA VAL A 195 12.46 10.60 9.29
C VAL A 195 13.79 10.81 8.58
N SER A 196 14.91 10.64 9.30
CA SER A 196 16.21 10.46 8.67
C SER A 196 16.84 9.15 9.11
N ALA A 197 17.62 8.53 8.23
CA ALA A 197 18.36 7.30 8.52
C ALA A 197 19.72 7.29 7.83
N ARG A 198 20.79 6.91 8.54
CA ARG A 198 22.13 6.79 7.95
C ARG A 198 22.35 5.38 7.39
N GLY A 199 22.84 5.32 6.14
CA GLY A 199 23.21 4.08 5.49
C GLY A 199 22.05 3.33 4.82
N PHE A 200 20.89 3.98 4.62
CA PHE A 200 19.72 3.34 4.01
C PHE A 200 19.92 3.06 2.51
N TRP A 201 20.25 4.09 1.71
CA TRP A 201 20.53 3.94 0.28
C TRP A 201 22.00 3.65 -0.01
N THR A 202 22.87 4.48 0.55
CA THR A 202 24.31 4.40 0.36
C THR A 202 24.98 4.36 1.72
N ARG A 203 25.95 3.46 1.87
CA ARG A 203 26.72 3.33 3.10
C ARG A 203 27.33 4.68 3.50
N GLY A 204 27.04 5.13 4.71
CA GLY A 204 27.57 6.37 5.28
C GLY A 204 26.80 7.65 4.94
N GLN A 205 25.91 7.64 3.95
CA GLN A 205 25.06 8.79 3.62
C GLN A 205 23.77 8.80 4.45
N ARG A 206 23.24 10.00 4.73
CA ARG A 206 21.96 10.17 5.40
C ARG A 206 20.86 10.28 4.37
N ALA A 207 19.87 9.40 4.46
CA ALA A 207 18.62 9.50 3.73
C ALA A 207 17.63 10.33 4.55
N PHE A 208 16.88 11.18 3.86
CA PHE A 208 15.78 11.97 4.39
C PHE A 208 14.49 11.44 3.77
N ILE A 209 13.56 11.05 4.62
CA ILE A 209 12.33 10.36 4.24
C ILE A 209 11.18 11.16 4.82
N ASP A 210 10.19 11.41 3.97
CA ASP A 210 9.09 12.26 4.32
C ASP A 210 7.80 11.66 3.75
N ILE A 211 6.76 11.72 4.56
CA ILE A 211 5.57 10.90 4.43
C ILE A 211 4.43 11.77 3.97
N ARG A 212 3.58 11.18 3.14
CA ARG A 212 2.39 11.84 2.65
C ARG A 212 1.23 10.88 2.69
N ILE A 213 0.23 11.25 3.48
CA ILE A 213 -1.05 10.58 3.52
C ILE A 213 -2.06 11.44 2.76
N PHE A 214 -2.84 10.79 1.91
CA PHE A 214 -3.94 11.42 1.21
C PHE A 214 -5.17 10.51 1.26
N GLU A 215 -6.34 11.12 1.12
CA GLU A 215 -7.61 10.41 1.05
C GLU A 215 -8.00 10.21 -0.43
N PRO A 216 -7.98 8.98 -0.97
CA PRO A 216 -8.26 8.74 -2.38
C PRO A 216 -9.71 9.05 -2.80
N MET A 217 -10.66 9.09 -1.85
CA MET A 217 -12.06 9.45 -2.10
C MET A 217 -12.35 10.95 -2.04
N ALA A 218 -11.37 11.76 -1.63
CA ALA A 218 -11.52 13.22 -1.55
C ALA A 218 -11.96 13.79 -2.91
N ALA A 219 -12.81 14.83 -2.88
CA ALA A 219 -13.42 15.43 -4.07
C ALA A 219 -12.39 15.80 -5.16
N CYS A 220 -11.21 16.28 -4.75
CA CYS A 220 -10.11 16.65 -5.66
C CYS A 220 -9.44 15.47 -6.38
N HIS A 221 -9.67 14.24 -5.93
CA HIS A 221 -9.10 13.01 -6.52
C HIS A 221 -10.13 12.23 -7.34
N ARG A 222 -11.43 12.48 -7.16
CA ARG A 222 -12.50 11.70 -7.81
C ARG A 222 -12.41 11.68 -9.33
N ARG A 223 -11.88 12.75 -9.95
CA ARG A 223 -11.76 12.91 -11.41
C ARG A 223 -10.47 12.37 -12.03
N ILE A 224 -9.54 11.86 -11.22
CA ILE A 224 -8.27 11.31 -11.69
C ILE A 224 -8.15 9.84 -11.27
N SER A 225 -7.40 9.04 -12.02
CA SER A 225 -7.11 7.65 -11.63
C SER A 225 -6.32 7.60 -10.32
N LEU A 226 -6.35 6.47 -9.62
CA LEU A 226 -5.56 6.28 -8.40
C LEU A 226 -4.06 6.42 -8.68
N GLU A 227 -3.59 5.88 -9.81
CA GLU A 227 -2.20 6.03 -10.25
C GLU A 227 -1.81 7.50 -10.45
N ALA A 228 -2.65 8.27 -11.15
CA ALA A 228 -2.42 9.71 -11.33
C ALA A 228 -2.47 10.46 -9.99
N ALA A 229 -3.31 10.03 -9.05
CA ALA A 229 -3.34 10.60 -7.70
C ALA A 229 -2.02 10.33 -6.96
N HIS A 230 -1.52 9.09 -6.96
CA HIS A 230 -0.22 8.73 -6.38
C HIS A 230 0.93 9.51 -7.01
N GLN A 231 0.99 9.58 -8.34
CA GLN A 231 2.01 10.35 -9.06
C GLN A 231 1.96 11.84 -8.70
N LYS A 232 0.75 12.42 -8.65
CA LYS A 232 0.55 13.82 -8.24
C LYS A 232 1.05 14.04 -6.81
N MET A 233 0.69 13.15 -5.87
CA MET A 233 1.12 13.28 -4.47
C MET A 233 2.64 13.13 -4.32
N SER A 234 3.22 12.17 -5.04
CA SER A 234 4.68 11.99 -5.08
C SER A 234 5.38 13.23 -5.61
N ARG A 235 4.92 13.78 -6.74
CA ARG A 235 5.53 14.97 -7.36
C ARG A 235 5.48 16.17 -6.43
N VAL A 236 4.29 16.47 -5.88
CA VAL A 236 4.12 17.57 -4.91
C VAL A 236 5.04 17.38 -3.70
N LYS A 237 5.27 16.14 -3.26
CA LYS A 237 6.16 15.85 -2.13
C LYS A 237 7.63 16.08 -2.49
N SER A 238 8.08 15.62 -3.65
CA SER A 238 9.42 15.88 -4.17
C SER A 238 9.71 17.37 -4.35
N GLU A 239 8.74 18.13 -4.89
CA GLU A 239 8.84 19.60 -5.04
C GLU A 239 8.97 20.31 -3.69
N VAL A 240 8.29 19.83 -2.63
CA VAL A 240 8.37 20.41 -1.29
C VAL A 240 9.72 20.14 -0.61
N MET A 241 10.31 18.97 -0.87
CA MET A 241 11.59 18.63 -0.24
C MET A 241 12.78 19.25 -0.93
N GLU A 242 12.77 19.34 -2.26
CA GLU A 242 13.84 19.91 -3.08
C GLU A 242 15.27 19.67 -2.54
N ILE A 243 15.52 18.46 -2.03
CA ILE A 243 16.84 18.03 -1.59
C ILE A 243 17.36 17.14 -2.71
N GLY A 244 18.51 17.52 -3.29
CA GLY A 244 19.16 16.87 -4.44
C GLY A 244 19.73 15.47 -4.18
N PHE A 245 18.99 14.61 -3.47
CA PHE A 245 19.35 13.23 -3.22
C PHE A 245 18.16 12.33 -3.53
N GLU A 246 18.36 11.28 -4.33
CA GLU A 246 17.32 10.37 -4.85
C GLU A 246 16.30 9.98 -3.77
N MET A 247 15.17 10.67 -3.78
CA MET A 247 14.01 10.29 -2.99
C MET A 247 13.20 9.27 -3.77
N SER A 248 13.32 8.01 -3.39
CA SER A 248 12.23 7.06 -3.68
C SER A 248 11.10 7.34 -2.71
N THR A 249 10.02 7.91 -3.22
CA THR A 249 8.73 7.96 -2.54
C THR A 249 8.30 6.53 -2.26
N MET A 250 8.23 6.13 -0.99
CA MET A 250 7.56 4.89 -0.63
C MET A 250 6.05 5.08 -0.79
N ALA A 251 5.56 4.96 -2.02
CA ALA A 251 4.21 4.47 -2.21
C ALA A 251 4.24 3.01 -1.74
N ALA A 252 3.36 2.64 -0.81
CA ALA A 252 3.18 1.25 -0.40
C ALA A 252 2.50 0.46 -1.54
N SER A 253 3.23 0.29 -2.62
CA SER A 253 2.99 -0.68 -3.67
C SER A 253 4.37 -1.02 -4.21
N HIS A 254 4.73 -2.30 -4.16
CA HIS A 254 5.64 -3.04 -5.06
C HIS A 254 6.32 -4.18 -4.28
N PRO A 255 6.13 -5.44 -4.70
CA PRO A 255 6.90 -6.59 -4.22
C PRO A 255 8.29 -6.61 -4.86
N TRP A 256 9.28 -7.12 -4.12
CA TRP A 256 10.61 -7.48 -4.60
C TRP A 256 10.58 -8.24 -5.94
N SER A 257 10.94 -7.57 -7.04
CA SER A 257 11.71 -8.15 -8.13
C SER A 257 12.01 -7.09 -9.20
N SER A 258 13.30 -6.88 -9.47
CA SER A 258 13.93 -6.09 -10.56
C SER A 258 14.42 -4.68 -10.22
N LEU A 259 15.43 -4.60 -9.34
CA LEU A 259 16.47 -3.57 -9.46
C LEU A 259 17.36 -3.95 -10.65
N ARG A 260 17.20 -3.29 -11.80
CA ARG A 260 18.26 -3.23 -12.81
C ARG A 260 19.12 -2.00 -12.54
N PRO A 261 20.45 -2.10 -12.55
CA PRO A 261 21.32 -0.94 -12.45
C PRO A 261 21.29 -0.21 -13.79
N ALA A 262 20.64 0.95 -13.85
CA ALA A 262 20.99 1.93 -14.86
C ALA A 262 22.24 2.64 -14.33
N GLY A 263 23.41 2.24 -14.82
CA GLY A 263 24.59 3.08 -14.70
C GLY A 263 24.32 4.44 -15.35
N TRP A 264 25.12 5.44 -14.98
CA TRP A 264 25.83 6.36 -15.89
C TRP A 264 26.80 7.16 -15.02
N ALA A 265 28.09 7.02 -15.31
CA ALA A 265 29.14 7.82 -14.71
C ALA A 265 29.17 9.21 -15.38
N PRO A 266 29.36 10.33 -14.65
CA PRO A 266 29.75 11.58 -15.28
C PRO A 266 31.25 11.53 -15.62
N ARG A 267 31.59 11.84 -16.88
CA ARG A 267 32.97 12.17 -17.26
C ARG A 267 33.38 13.47 -16.54
N PRO A 268 34.53 13.54 -15.88
CA PRO A 268 35.06 14.81 -15.43
C PRO A 268 35.57 15.62 -16.63
N SER A 269 35.02 16.81 -16.84
CA SER A 269 35.65 17.85 -17.66
C SER A 269 36.82 18.42 -16.88
N ALA A 270 38.03 17.92 -17.15
CA ALA A 270 39.25 18.58 -16.71
C ALA A 270 39.55 19.73 -17.69
N SER A 271 39.31 20.97 -17.26
CA SER A 271 40.01 22.13 -17.81
C SER A 271 41.35 22.23 -17.09
N ILE A 272 42.40 21.72 -17.72
CA ILE A 272 43.78 22.06 -17.39
C ILE A 272 44.10 23.31 -18.22
N GLN A 273 44.30 24.43 -17.54
CA GLN A 273 44.95 25.61 -18.11
C GLN A 273 46.45 25.40 -17.97
N ASP A 274 47.15 25.43 -19.11
CA ASP A 274 48.51 25.95 -19.20
C ASP A 274 48.43 27.43 -19.57
#